data_AF-A0A3N5LIV2-F1
#
_entry.id   AF-A0A3N5LIV2-F1
#
_cell.length_a   1.000
_cell.length_b   1.000
_cell.length_c   1.000
_cell.angle_alpha   90.00
_cell.angle_beta   90.00
_cell.angle_gamma   90.00
#
_symmetry.space_group_name_H-M   'P 1'
#
loop_
_entity.id
_entity.type
_entity.pdbx_description
1 polymer ?
#
loop_
_entity_poly.entity_id
_entity_poly.type
_entity_poly.pdbx_seq_one_letter_code
_entity_poly.pdbx_strand_id
1 'polypeptide(L)'
;MSELSKDLIRRPEEALYRTIYAPVDLHELLASAESRSRIRRLPPVQLFFGLKELTDEEVAQLAPHVTQEQWQAVIDLDIWSRDNANVHHLINLQRHILLTDDPVARKLIGAADPDLWELALSRLLKIHPKVDEEYEGEPEEGDYLETPDQQYLLVLPRNPELARVMRAILLRAYEVDPAWIRLRLEAARFRTRTELTESAYEKRTKRVEEMGFQDYYEAVEIYASLVEGEKLPLKKSTAQLSTLPASVRLPESEALLLMQLLAQLSRSQDISLLLEELFFVCNKILTADRVSPGEPKLVRRGIRKALTGINLGLDLWSEGKPERALAGVQEVYLQSFFRLGCTRLAKLRVKADRITGDQSPETAAFIRGLRRKYPVQSWLPEPGARLHWRFFSTSKEVEKAQKRLEAIQ
;
A
#
# COMPACT_ATOMS: atom_id res chain seq x y z
N MET A 1 -12.46 28.60 -9.44
CA MET A 1 -12.05 27.27 -8.94
C MET A 1 -11.49 26.48 -10.10
N SER A 2 -10.24 25.99 -10.00
CA SER A 2 -9.61 25.17 -11.05
C SER A 2 -10.38 23.86 -11.28
N GLU A 3 -10.22 23.23 -12.45
CA GLU A 3 -10.81 21.90 -12.72
C GLU A 3 -10.35 20.85 -11.69
N LEU A 4 -9.09 20.92 -11.26
CA LEU A 4 -8.52 20.09 -10.20
C LEU A 4 -9.30 20.20 -8.88
N SER A 5 -9.69 21.42 -8.50
CA SER A 5 -10.48 21.67 -7.28
C SER A 5 -11.89 21.08 -7.36
N LYS A 6 -12.51 21.08 -8.55
CA LYS A 6 -13.83 20.47 -8.76
C LYS A 6 -13.80 18.94 -8.70
N ASP A 7 -12.74 18.32 -9.19
CA ASP A 7 -12.57 16.86 -9.15
C ASP A 7 -12.29 16.33 -7.74
N LEU A 8 -11.51 17.05 -6.93
CA LEU A 8 -11.25 16.71 -5.52
C LEU A 8 -12.52 16.76 -4.66
N ILE A 9 -13.45 17.67 -4.97
CA ILE A 9 -14.76 17.78 -4.29
C ILE A 9 -15.65 16.56 -4.58
N ARG A 10 -15.58 16.04 -5.81
CA ARG A 10 -16.39 14.89 -6.27
C ARG A 10 -15.81 13.53 -5.88
N ARG A 11 -14.50 13.47 -5.64
CA ARG A 11 -13.75 12.24 -5.34
C ARG A 11 -13.04 12.38 -3.99
N PRO A 12 -13.73 12.11 -2.87
CA PRO A 12 -13.16 12.33 -1.54
C PRO A 12 -11.92 11.46 -1.29
N GLU A 13 -11.83 10.28 -1.93
CA GLU A 13 -10.60 9.48 -1.89
C GLU A 13 -9.40 10.12 -2.60
N GLU A 14 -9.61 10.91 -3.66
CA GLU A 14 -8.52 11.64 -4.32
C GLU A 14 -8.04 12.77 -3.43
N ALA A 15 -8.96 13.49 -2.78
CA ALA A 15 -8.62 14.54 -1.84
C ALA A 15 -7.73 14.01 -0.71
N LEU A 16 -8.09 12.89 -0.10
CA LEU A 16 -7.27 12.29 0.96
C LEU A 16 -5.97 11.67 0.44
N TYR A 17 -5.99 11.04 -0.73
CA TYR A 17 -4.77 10.52 -1.36
C TYR A 17 -3.76 11.65 -1.57
N ARG A 18 -4.17 12.77 -2.16
CA ARG A 18 -3.33 13.95 -2.40
C ARG A 18 -3.03 14.75 -1.14
N THR A 19 -3.69 14.49 -0.01
CA THR A 19 -3.42 15.21 1.24
C THR A 19 -2.46 14.44 2.13
N ILE A 20 -2.58 13.11 2.17
CA ILE A 20 -1.88 12.27 3.15
C ILE A 20 -0.79 11.42 2.48
N TYR A 21 -1.11 10.80 1.34
CA TYR A 21 -0.24 9.81 0.68
C TYR A 21 0.72 10.47 -0.32
N ALA A 22 0.23 11.39 -1.15
CA ALA A 22 1.02 12.11 -2.15
C ALA A 22 0.77 13.64 -2.06
N PRO A 23 1.19 14.30 -0.96
CA PRO A 23 0.99 15.73 -0.73
C PRO A 23 1.89 16.64 -1.56
N VAL A 24 2.88 16.08 -2.23
CA VAL A 24 3.81 16.79 -3.08
C VAL A 24 3.82 16.17 -4.46
N ASP A 25 4.00 17.01 -5.47
CA ASP A 25 4.27 16.57 -6.83
C ASP A 25 5.79 16.42 -7.01
N LEU A 26 6.26 15.20 -7.26
CA LEU A 26 7.70 14.97 -7.44
C LEU A 26 8.22 15.55 -8.76
N HIS A 27 7.38 15.68 -9.81
CA HIS A 27 7.80 16.33 -11.05
C HIS A 27 8.13 17.80 -10.80
N GLU A 28 7.29 18.50 -10.01
CA GLU A 28 7.55 19.88 -9.61
C GLU A 28 8.82 20.00 -8.75
N LEU A 29 9.04 19.06 -7.82
CA LEU A 29 10.23 19.08 -6.96
C LEU A 29 11.53 18.77 -7.72
N LEU A 30 11.46 18.12 -8.88
CA LEU A 30 12.61 17.87 -9.74
C LEU A 30 12.95 19.06 -10.64
N ALA A 31 12.04 20.02 -10.81
CA ALA A 31 12.17 21.12 -11.77
C ALA A 31 13.27 22.14 -11.41
N SER A 32 13.62 22.31 -10.13
CA SER A 32 14.65 23.29 -9.72
C SER A 32 15.61 22.76 -8.65
N ALA A 33 16.83 23.29 -8.60
CA ALA A 33 17.83 22.87 -7.62
C ALA A 33 17.39 23.11 -6.16
N GLU A 34 16.69 24.22 -5.90
CA GLU A 34 16.17 24.55 -4.58
C GLU A 34 15.09 23.56 -4.11
N SER A 35 14.18 23.18 -5.01
CA SER A 35 13.09 22.25 -4.70
C SER A 35 13.59 20.81 -4.49
N ARG A 36 14.63 20.38 -5.19
CA ARG A 36 15.28 19.06 -4.99
C ARG A 36 15.80 18.85 -3.58
N SER A 37 16.24 19.90 -2.89
CA SER A 37 16.71 19.81 -1.50
C SER A 37 15.60 19.34 -0.54
N ARG A 38 14.33 19.58 -0.89
CA ARG A 38 13.15 19.17 -0.09
C ARG A 38 12.89 17.68 -0.16
N ILE A 39 13.31 17.01 -1.25
CA ILE A 39 13.08 15.57 -1.48
C ILE A 39 13.66 14.75 -0.31
N ARG A 40 14.85 15.10 0.17
CA ARG A 40 15.51 14.42 1.30
C ARG A 40 14.77 14.53 2.62
N ARG A 41 13.86 15.49 2.76
CA ARG A 41 13.06 15.74 3.96
C ARG A 41 11.66 15.14 3.86
N LEU A 42 11.29 14.58 2.71
CA LEU A 42 9.99 13.95 2.56
C LEU A 42 9.94 12.67 3.41
N PRO A 43 8.81 12.42 4.11
CA PRO A 43 8.55 11.12 4.71
C PRO A 43 8.70 9.99 3.67
N PRO A 44 9.34 8.85 4.02
CA PRO A 44 9.60 7.77 3.07
C PRO A 44 8.35 7.27 2.32
N VAL A 45 7.22 7.15 3.03
CA VAL A 45 5.92 6.74 2.45
C VAL A 45 5.44 7.72 1.38
N GLN A 46 5.61 9.03 1.60
CA GLN A 46 5.16 10.04 0.64
C GLN A 46 6.03 10.05 -0.62
N LEU A 47 7.35 9.87 -0.45
CA LEU A 47 8.25 9.68 -1.58
C LEU A 47 7.84 8.45 -2.39
N PHE A 48 7.53 7.33 -1.73
CA PHE A 48 7.11 6.10 -2.40
C PHE A 48 5.90 6.32 -3.31
N PHE A 49 4.83 6.95 -2.83
CA PHE A 49 3.64 7.19 -3.65
C PHE A 49 3.90 8.13 -4.83
N GLY A 50 4.72 9.17 -4.64
CA GLY A 50 5.13 10.04 -5.73
C GLY A 50 5.99 9.31 -6.77
N LEU A 51 6.91 8.45 -6.33
CA LEU A 51 7.79 7.67 -7.20
C LEU A 51 7.00 6.77 -8.15
N LYS A 52 5.85 6.26 -7.72
CA LYS A 52 4.96 5.41 -8.53
C LYS A 52 4.29 6.14 -9.69
N GLU A 53 4.33 7.47 -9.72
CA GLU A 53 3.80 8.29 -10.80
C GLU A 53 4.90 8.68 -11.82
N LEU A 54 6.17 8.35 -11.58
CA LEU A 54 7.34 8.71 -12.41
C LEU A 54 7.72 7.64 -13.46
N THR A 55 8.40 8.06 -14.54
CA THR A 55 9.07 7.16 -15.50
C THR A 55 10.46 6.71 -15.01
N ASP A 56 11.06 5.71 -15.67
CA ASP A 56 12.39 5.21 -15.31
C ASP A 56 13.48 6.29 -15.41
N GLU A 57 13.40 7.17 -16.40
CA GLU A 57 14.33 8.29 -16.58
C GLU A 57 14.18 9.33 -15.47
N GLU A 58 12.95 9.57 -15.01
CA GLU A 58 12.66 10.48 -13.90
C GLU A 58 13.13 9.90 -12.57
N VAL A 59 12.97 8.59 -12.36
CA VAL A 59 13.51 7.91 -11.17
C VAL A 59 15.04 7.99 -11.14
N ALA A 60 15.72 7.86 -12.28
CA ALA A 60 17.17 8.04 -12.35
C ALA A 60 17.59 9.48 -11.97
N GLN A 61 16.83 10.49 -12.38
CA GLN A 61 17.05 11.89 -11.97
C GLN A 61 16.74 12.15 -10.48
N LEU A 62 15.79 11.39 -9.91
CA LEU A 62 15.41 11.46 -8.51
C LEU A 62 16.44 10.80 -7.58
N ALA A 63 17.05 9.69 -8.02
CA ALA A 63 17.91 8.84 -7.19
C ALA A 63 19.04 9.58 -6.44
N PRO A 64 19.74 10.59 -7.00
CA PRO A 64 20.74 11.37 -6.27
C PRO A 64 20.18 12.10 -5.03
N HIS A 65 18.90 12.47 -5.07
CA HIS A 65 18.23 13.28 -4.05
C HIS A 65 17.49 12.47 -2.99
N VAL A 66 17.44 11.14 -3.14
CA VAL A 66 16.78 10.23 -2.20
C VAL A 66 17.76 9.79 -1.11
N THR A 67 17.31 9.65 0.14
CA THR A 67 18.13 9.08 1.22
C THR A 67 18.13 7.55 1.16
N GLN A 68 19.10 6.91 1.82
CA GLN A 68 19.15 5.44 1.89
C GLN A 68 17.88 4.86 2.55
N GLU A 69 17.42 5.48 3.64
CA GLU A 69 16.18 5.13 4.34
C GLU A 69 14.94 5.24 3.45
N GLN A 70 14.85 6.32 2.67
CA GLN A 70 13.76 6.52 1.73
C GLN A 70 13.72 5.43 0.65
N TRP A 71 14.88 5.02 0.10
CA TRP A 71 14.94 3.93 -0.87
C TRP A 71 14.65 2.56 -0.24
N GLN A 72 15.10 2.32 1.01
CA GLN A 72 14.74 1.13 1.79
C GLN A 72 13.21 1.02 1.96
N ALA A 73 12.53 2.12 2.26
CA ALA A 73 11.08 2.14 2.36
C ALA A 73 10.38 1.84 1.03
N VAL A 74 10.92 2.34 -0.09
CA VAL A 74 10.40 2.00 -1.43
C VAL A 74 10.47 0.49 -1.65
N ILE A 75 11.58 -0.15 -1.28
CA ILE A 75 11.74 -1.61 -1.38
C ILE A 75 10.71 -2.32 -0.48
N ASP A 76 10.63 -1.94 0.80
CA ASP A 76 9.77 -2.59 1.80
C ASP A 76 8.27 -2.53 1.47
N LEU A 77 7.83 -1.48 0.78
CA LEU A 77 6.44 -1.26 0.38
C LEU A 77 6.08 -1.91 -0.97
N ASP A 78 7.06 -2.17 -1.83
CA ASP A 78 6.80 -2.54 -3.23
C ASP A 78 7.04 -4.01 -3.56
N ILE A 79 8.00 -4.66 -2.89
CA ILE A 79 8.43 -6.02 -3.28
C ILE A 79 7.71 -7.14 -2.52
N TRP A 80 6.89 -6.83 -1.53
CA TRP A 80 6.36 -7.81 -0.58
C TRP A 80 4.91 -8.17 -0.87
N SER A 81 4.60 -9.48 -0.77
CA SER A 81 3.24 -9.98 -0.66
C SER A 81 3.14 -10.84 0.59
N ARG A 82 2.49 -10.31 1.64
CA ARG A 82 2.50 -10.88 3.01
C ARG A 82 3.95 -11.02 3.51
N ASP A 83 4.37 -12.26 3.78
CA ASP A 83 5.66 -12.72 4.26
C ASP A 83 6.64 -13.11 3.14
N ASN A 84 6.23 -12.95 1.87
CA ASN A 84 7.04 -13.37 0.73
C ASN A 84 7.57 -12.17 -0.05
N ALA A 85 8.90 -12.03 -0.07
CA ALA A 85 9.60 -11.07 -0.93
C ALA A 85 9.67 -11.59 -2.38
N ASN A 86 9.24 -10.75 -3.32
CA ASN A 86 9.38 -10.99 -4.75
C ASN A 86 10.77 -10.54 -5.22
N VAL A 87 11.70 -11.49 -5.30
CA VAL A 87 13.09 -11.24 -5.70
C VAL A 87 13.22 -10.76 -7.15
N HIS A 88 12.31 -11.14 -8.04
CA HIS A 88 12.30 -10.61 -9.41
C HIS A 88 11.96 -9.12 -9.42
N HIS A 89 10.98 -8.72 -8.60
CA HIS A 89 10.61 -7.30 -8.46
C HIS A 89 11.72 -6.49 -7.79
N LEU A 90 12.42 -7.07 -6.81
CA LEU A 90 13.63 -6.46 -6.23
C LEU A 90 14.69 -6.20 -7.29
N ILE A 91 15.06 -7.20 -8.09
CA ILE A 91 16.06 -7.03 -9.16
C ILE A 91 15.61 -5.98 -10.18
N ASN A 92 14.32 -5.98 -10.53
CA ASN A 92 13.77 -4.97 -11.41
C ASN A 92 13.87 -3.55 -10.81
N LEU A 93 13.56 -3.37 -9.52
CA LEU A 93 13.72 -2.07 -8.85
C LEU A 93 15.20 -1.67 -8.73
N GLN A 94 16.09 -2.63 -8.49
CA GLN A 94 17.53 -2.39 -8.35
C GLN A 94 18.25 -2.10 -9.68
N ARG A 95 17.58 -2.25 -10.83
CA ARG A 95 18.13 -1.85 -12.13
C ARG A 95 18.55 -0.38 -12.19
N HIS A 96 17.95 0.48 -11.36
CA HIS A 96 18.30 1.90 -11.31
C HIS A 96 19.75 2.16 -10.87
N ILE A 97 20.41 1.21 -10.19
CA ILE A 97 21.86 1.27 -9.89
C ILE A 97 22.69 1.41 -11.18
N LEU A 98 22.23 0.80 -12.29
CA LEU A 98 22.90 0.84 -13.58
C LEU A 98 22.83 2.22 -14.26
N LEU A 99 21.90 3.07 -13.83
CA LEU A 99 21.62 4.38 -14.43
C LEU A 99 22.22 5.53 -13.63
N THR A 100 23.01 5.23 -12.59
CA THR A 100 23.50 6.22 -11.63
C THR A 100 25.01 6.14 -11.45
N ASP A 101 25.62 7.26 -11.04
CA ASP A 101 27.03 7.36 -10.68
C ASP A 101 27.36 6.56 -9.41
N ASP A 102 28.65 6.28 -9.18
CA ASP A 102 29.10 5.36 -8.13
C ASP A 102 28.60 5.71 -6.71
N PRO A 103 28.59 6.99 -6.26
CA PRO A 103 28.08 7.33 -4.93
C PRO A 103 26.59 7.01 -4.76
N VAL A 104 25.80 7.26 -5.80
CA VAL A 104 24.36 6.99 -5.77
C VAL A 104 24.11 5.50 -5.90
N ALA A 105 24.80 4.80 -6.80
CA ALA A 105 24.76 3.35 -6.93
C ALA A 105 25.05 2.65 -5.59
N ARG A 106 26.13 3.06 -4.88
CA ARG A 106 26.48 2.51 -3.56
C ARG A 106 25.37 2.72 -2.53
N LYS A 107 24.75 3.90 -2.53
CA LYS A 107 23.62 4.22 -1.65
C LYS A 107 22.39 3.35 -1.94
N LEU A 108 22.06 3.13 -3.22
CA LEU A 108 20.92 2.29 -3.61
C LEU A 108 21.16 0.81 -3.28
N ILE A 109 22.39 0.31 -3.51
CA ILE A 109 22.81 -1.05 -3.11
C ILE A 109 22.65 -1.23 -1.59
N GLY A 110 23.21 -0.29 -0.81
CA GLY A 110 23.17 -0.34 0.65
C GLY A 110 21.78 -0.10 1.25
N ALA A 111 20.85 0.49 0.49
CA ALA A 111 19.48 0.70 0.92
C ALA A 111 18.62 -0.57 0.92
N ALA A 112 19.03 -1.64 0.24
CA ALA A 112 18.36 -2.92 0.37
C ALA A 112 18.98 -3.73 1.51
N ASP A 113 18.13 -4.36 2.32
CA ASP A 113 18.54 -5.29 3.37
C ASP A 113 19.52 -6.34 2.80
N PRO A 114 20.69 -6.54 3.43
CA PRO A 114 21.61 -7.62 3.07
C PRO A 114 20.94 -8.98 2.86
N ASP A 115 19.98 -9.33 3.72
CA ASP A 115 19.29 -10.62 3.63
C ASP A 115 18.42 -10.72 2.37
N LEU A 116 17.87 -9.59 1.88
CA LEU A 116 17.12 -9.56 0.63
C LEU A 116 18.01 -9.78 -0.59
N TRP A 117 19.22 -9.20 -0.59
CA TRP A 117 20.21 -9.47 -1.63
C TRP A 117 20.65 -10.93 -1.62
N GLU A 118 20.99 -11.47 -0.45
CA GLU A 118 21.40 -12.86 -0.27
C GLU A 118 20.26 -13.83 -0.66
N LEU A 119 19.01 -13.48 -0.35
CA LEU A 119 17.83 -14.24 -0.79
C LEU A 119 17.64 -14.19 -2.31
N ALA A 120 17.82 -13.03 -2.93
CA ALA A 120 17.74 -12.90 -4.38
C ALA A 120 18.84 -13.69 -5.08
N LEU A 121 20.09 -13.56 -4.63
CA LEU A 121 21.23 -14.30 -5.18
C LEU A 121 21.03 -15.81 -5.03
N SER A 122 20.68 -16.29 -3.84
CA SER A 122 20.46 -17.72 -3.58
C SER A 122 19.27 -18.30 -4.35
N ARG A 123 18.25 -17.50 -4.71
CA ARG A 123 17.09 -17.95 -5.50
C ARG A 123 17.33 -17.89 -7.01
N LEU A 124 18.10 -16.91 -7.48
CA LEU A 124 18.23 -16.62 -8.91
C LEU A 124 19.50 -17.18 -9.53
N LEU A 125 20.53 -17.49 -8.73
CA LEU A 125 21.83 -17.97 -9.21
C LEU A 125 22.11 -19.39 -8.73
N LYS A 126 22.93 -20.13 -9.50
CA LYS A 126 23.77 -21.20 -8.95
C LYS A 126 25.18 -20.67 -8.84
N ILE A 127 25.78 -20.77 -7.65
CA ILE A 127 27.06 -20.14 -7.32
C ILE A 127 28.11 -21.23 -7.12
N HIS A 128 29.07 -21.30 -8.03
CA HIS A 128 30.18 -22.27 -8.01
C HIS A 128 31.46 -21.52 -7.62
N PRO A 129 32.02 -21.70 -6.41
CA PRO A 129 33.29 -21.07 -6.06
C PRO A 129 34.45 -21.73 -6.80
N LYS A 130 35.58 -21.04 -6.83
CA LYS A 130 36.86 -21.60 -7.24
C LYS A 130 37.59 -22.21 -6.02
N VAL A 131 37.95 -23.48 -6.09
CA VAL A 131 38.72 -24.24 -5.09
C VAL A 131 39.84 -24.96 -5.82
N ASP A 132 41.09 -24.81 -5.34
CA ASP A 132 42.28 -25.43 -5.94
C ASP A 132 42.38 -25.22 -7.47
N GLU A 133 42.15 -23.97 -7.91
CA GLU A 133 42.17 -23.50 -9.30
C GLU A 133 41.01 -23.99 -10.20
N GLU A 134 40.14 -24.87 -9.70
CA GLU A 134 38.96 -25.38 -10.42
C GLU A 134 37.66 -24.87 -9.81
N TYR A 135 36.59 -24.76 -10.61
CA TYR A 135 35.27 -24.41 -10.08
C TYR A 135 34.61 -25.67 -9.49
N GLU A 136 33.99 -25.54 -8.31
CA GLU A 136 33.27 -26.65 -7.71
C GLU A 136 32.03 -27.03 -8.55
N GLY A 137 32.09 -28.22 -9.14
CA GLY A 137 31.02 -28.78 -9.96
C GLY A 137 31.05 -28.29 -11.41
N GLU A 138 30.44 -29.07 -12.30
CA GLU A 138 30.29 -28.68 -13.70
C GLU A 138 29.11 -27.70 -13.85
N PRO A 139 29.28 -26.56 -14.53
CA PRO A 139 28.16 -25.69 -14.85
C PRO A 139 27.20 -26.45 -15.79
N GLU A 140 25.93 -26.57 -15.37
CA GLU A 140 24.87 -27.06 -16.26
C GLU A 140 24.74 -26.17 -17.52
N GLU A 141 24.13 -26.69 -18.60
CA GLU A 141 23.80 -25.90 -19.79
C GLU A 141 23.09 -24.58 -19.43
N GLY A 142 23.64 -23.45 -19.88
CA GLY A 142 23.08 -22.12 -19.68
C GLY A 142 24.09 -20.98 -19.78
N ASP A 143 23.59 -19.75 -19.65
CA ASP A 143 24.44 -18.56 -19.60
C ASP A 143 25.14 -18.45 -18.25
N TYR A 144 26.47 -18.28 -18.29
CA TYR A 144 27.29 -18.10 -17.10
C TYR A 144 27.99 -16.74 -17.06
N LEU A 145 28.39 -16.34 -15.86
CA LEU A 145 29.22 -15.18 -15.58
C LEU A 145 30.36 -15.62 -14.64
N GLU A 146 31.59 -15.56 -15.13
CA GLU A 146 32.76 -15.57 -14.25
C GLU A 146 32.86 -14.20 -13.57
N THR A 147 33.03 -14.19 -12.26
CA THR A 147 33.12 -12.92 -11.51
C THR A 147 34.42 -12.18 -11.86
N PRO A 148 34.45 -10.83 -11.80
CA PRO A 148 35.65 -10.06 -12.14
C PRO A 148 36.90 -10.41 -11.31
N ASP A 149 36.72 -10.90 -10.09
CA ASP A 149 37.78 -11.38 -9.19
C ASP A 149 38.14 -12.86 -9.41
N GLN A 150 37.49 -13.52 -10.37
CA GLN A 150 37.64 -14.94 -10.74
C GLN A 150 37.41 -15.93 -9.58
N GLN A 151 36.74 -15.50 -8.51
CA GLN A 151 36.48 -16.34 -7.34
C GLN A 151 35.24 -17.22 -7.50
N TYR A 152 34.31 -16.84 -8.38
CA TYR A 152 33.06 -17.58 -8.59
C TYR A 152 32.70 -17.67 -10.07
N LEU A 153 32.06 -18.79 -10.42
CA LEU A 153 31.32 -18.97 -11.66
C LEU A 153 29.81 -18.99 -11.32
N LEU A 154 29.07 -18.06 -11.89
CA LEU A 154 27.66 -17.84 -11.61
C LEU A 154 26.81 -18.31 -12.78
N VAL A 155 25.94 -19.30 -12.57
CA VAL A 155 24.93 -19.68 -13.55
C VAL A 155 23.75 -18.70 -13.43
N LEU A 156 23.45 -18.00 -14.51
CA LEU A 156 22.40 -16.98 -14.54
C LEU A 156 21.00 -17.60 -14.74
N PRO A 157 19.92 -16.85 -14.43
CA PRO A 157 18.56 -17.32 -14.67
C PRO A 157 18.30 -17.70 -16.14
N ARG A 158 17.46 -18.71 -16.37
CA ARG A 158 17.09 -19.14 -17.74
C ARG A 158 16.34 -18.09 -18.56
N ASN A 159 15.68 -17.13 -17.90
CA ASN A 159 15.00 -16.04 -18.60
C ASN A 159 16.06 -15.05 -19.13
N PRO A 160 16.17 -14.83 -20.45
CA PRO A 160 17.24 -14.00 -21.03
C PRO A 160 17.24 -12.54 -20.58
N GLU A 161 16.06 -11.93 -20.42
CA GLU A 161 15.96 -10.54 -19.97
C GLU A 161 16.43 -10.39 -18.52
N LEU A 162 16.00 -11.31 -17.65
CA LEU A 162 16.43 -11.35 -16.26
C LEU A 162 17.92 -11.65 -16.15
N ALA A 163 18.45 -12.59 -16.94
CA ALA A 163 19.87 -12.91 -17.00
C ALA A 163 20.71 -11.69 -17.37
N ARG A 164 20.29 -10.94 -18.39
CA ARG A 164 20.95 -9.71 -18.83
C ARG A 164 21.00 -8.65 -17.73
N VAL A 165 19.86 -8.38 -17.08
CA VAL A 165 19.79 -7.40 -15.99
C VAL A 165 20.60 -7.86 -14.78
N MET A 166 20.50 -9.14 -14.42
CA MET A 166 21.25 -9.71 -13.29
C MET A 166 22.76 -9.64 -13.53
N ARG A 167 23.22 -9.99 -14.73
CA ARG A 167 24.64 -9.85 -15.14
C ARG A 167 25.12 -8.41 -14.97
N ALA A 168 24.36 -7.44 -15.49
CA ALA A 168 24.72 -6.03 -15.39
C ALA A 168 24.77 -5.54 -13.93
N ILE A 169 23.81 -5.94 -13.08
CA ILE A 169 23.78 -5.58 -11.67
C ILE A 169 24.97 -6.19 -10.92
N LEU A 170 25.31 -7.46 -11.18
CA LEU A 170 26.45 -8.12 -10.56
C LEU A 170 27.76 -7.41 -10.92
N LEU A 171 27.99 -7.15 -12.20
CA LEU A 171 29.17 -6.41 -12.66
C LEU A 171 29.23 -5.01 -12.03
N ARG A 172 28.10 -4.28 -12.00
CA ARG A 172 28.02 -2.96 -11.38
C ARG A 172 28.28 -3.00 -9.88
N ALA A 173 27.78 -4.02 -9.17
CA ALA A 173 28.06 -4.19 -7.74
C ALA A 173 29.55 -4.46 -7.48
N TYR A 174 30.20 -5.25 -8.35
CA TYR A 174 31.65 -5.46 -8.30
C TYR A 174 32.44 -4.18 -8.57
N GLU A 175 32.03 -3.34 -9.52
CA GLU A 175 32.68 -2.05 -9.76
C GLU A 175 32.58 -1.10 -8.55
N VAL A 176 31.41 -1.06 -7.90
CA VAL A 176 31.11 -0.10 -6.83
C VAL A 176 31.67 -0.53 -5.48
N ASP A 177 31.55 -1.81 -5.13
CA ASP A 177 32.03 -2.38 -3.87
C ASP A 177 32.25 -3.92 -3.99
N PRO A 178 33.44 -4.35 -4.45
CA PRO A 178 33.76 -5.77 -4.60
C PRO A 178 33.67 -6.55 -3.28
N ALA A 179 34.06 -5.93 -2.17
CA ALA A 179 34.07 -6.59 -0.87
C ALA A 179 32.66 -6.88 -0.38
N TRP A 180 31.74 -5.92 -0.57
CA TRP A 180 30.34 -6.09 -0.22
C TRP A 180 29.67 -7.19 -1.04
N ILE A 181 29.82 -7.22 -2.37
CA ILE A 181 29.15 -8.26 -3.19
C ILE A 181 29.72 -9.66 -2.95
N ARG A 182 31.03 -9.77 -2.71
CA ARG A 182 31.66 -11.06 -2.36
C ARG A 182 31.08 -11.63 -1.07
N LEU A 183 30.87 -10.78 -0.05
CA LEU A 183 30.22 -11.20 1.20
C LEU A 183 28.79 -11.72 0.94
N ARG A 184 28.03 -11.07 0.06
CA ARG A 184 26.66 -11.50 -0.28
C ARG A 184 26.63 -12.81 -1.07
N LEU A 185 27.55 -13.01 -2.02
CA LEU A 185 27.67 -14.27 -2.76
C LEU A 185 28.00 -15.42 -1.81
N GLU A 186 28.93 -15.22 -0.88
CA GLU A 186 29.30 -16.23 0.09
C GLU A 186 28.14 -16.55 1.06
N ALA A 187 27.51 -15.52 1.62
CA ALA A 187 26.36 -15.71 2.50
C ALA A 187 25.19 -16.41 1.79
N ALA A 188 24.92 -16.09 0.52
CA ALA A 188 23.88 -16.74 -0.28
C ALA A 188 24.14 -18.24 -0.53
N ARG A 189 25.39 -18.70 -0.44
CA ARG A 189 25.74 -20.13 -0.54
C ARG A 189 25.49 -20.88 0.77
N PHE A 190 25.85 -20.28 1.90
CA PHE A 190 25.82 -20.95 3.20
C PHE A 190 24.48 -20.83 3.92
N ARG A 191 23.79 -19.69 3.79
CA ARG A 191 22.54 -19.42 4.51
C ARG A 191 21.37 -20.06 3.81
N THR A 192 20.43 -20.59 4.58
CA THR A 192 19.23 -21.20 4.01
C THR A 192 18.25 -20.12 3.53
N ARG A 193 17.50 -20.43 2.46
CA ARG A 193 16.46 -19.51 1.95
C ARG A 193 15.37 -19.22 2.99
N THR A 194 15.08 -20.18 3.87
CA THR A 194 14.09 -20.01 4.96
C THR A 194 14.58 -18.97 5.96
N GLU A 195 15.79 -19.14 6.49
CA GLU A 195 16.42 -18.19 7.42
C GLU A 195 16.47 -16.77 6.84
N LEU A 196 16.89 -16.64 5.58
CA LEU A 196 16.95 -15.36 4.87
C LEU A 196 15.56 -14.72 4.71
N THR A 197 14.53 -15.52 4.44
CA THR A 197 13.16 -15.03 4.27
C THR A 197 12.60 -14.52 5.60
N GLU A 198 12.75 -15.30 6.67
CA GLU A 198 12.25 -14.94 8.01
C GLU A 198 12.94 -13.67 8.53
N SER A 199 14.27 -13.61 8.48
CA SER A 199 15.04 -12.44 8.94
C SER A 199 14.72 -11.18 8.14
N ALA A 200 14.63 -11.28 6.80
CA ALA A 200 14.23 -10.15 5.96
C ALA A 200 12.80 -9.69 6.27
N TYR A 201 11.87 -10.62 6.53
CA TYR A 201 10.50 -10.31 6.89
C TYR A 201 10.40 -9.58 8.22
N GLU A 202 11.05 -10.08 9.27
CA GLU A 202 11.04 -9.46 10.60
C GLU A 202 11.59 -8.03 10.58
N LYS A 203 12.72 -7.83 9.90
CA LYS A 203 13.33 -6.50 9.74
C LYS A 203 12.41 -5.56 8.98
N ARG A 204 11.80 -6.03 7.89
CA ARG A 204 10.82 -5.26 7.10
C ARG A 204 9.58 -4.91 7.91
N THR A 205 9.04 -5.84 8.71
CA THR A 205 7.85 -5.61 9.54
C THR A 205 8.08 -4.46 10.51
N LYS A 206 9.20 -4.45 11.24
CA LYS A 206 9.56 -3.34 12.13
C LYS A 206 9.59 -1.98 11.42
N ARG A 207 10.26 -1.90 10.26
CA ARG A 207 10.34 -0.66 9.47
C ARG A 207 8.98 -0.20 8.93
N VAL A 208 8.15 -1.14 8.51
CA VAL A 208 6.82 -0.85 7.95
C VAL A 208 5.81 -0.44 9.04
N GLU A 209 5.96 -0.96 10.25
CA GLU A 209 5.21 -0.50 11.43
C GLU A 209 5.56 0.94 11.81
N GLU A 210 6.84 1.31 11.78
CA GLU A 210 7.29 2.71 11.97
C GLU A 210 6.67 3.68 10.94
N MET A 211 6.35 3.17 9.74
CA MET A 211 5.67 3.92 8.68
C MET A 211 4.14 3.98 8.83
N GLY A 212 3.57 3.39 9.88
CA GLY A 212 2.12 3.41 10.16
C GLY A 212 1.31 2.34 9.41
N PHE A 213 1.96 1.28 8.94
CA PHE A 213 1.29 0.07 8.46
C PHE A 213 1.23 -0.97 9.60
N GLN A 214 0.36 -1.96 9.47
CA GLN A 214 0.21 -3.03 10.45
C GLN A 214 0.56 -4.38 9.84
N ASP A 215 0.86 -5.36 10.68
CA ASP A 215 0.92 -6.75 10.25
C ASP A 215 -0.41 -7.20 9.63
N TYR A 216 -0.33 -8.13 8.67
CA TYR A 216 -1.50 -8.62 7.95
C TYR A 216 -2.56 -9.23 8.87
N TYR A 217 -2.16 -10.00 9.88
CA TYR A 217 -3.08 -10.71 10.76
C TYR A 217 -3.81 -9.74 11.70
N GLU A 218 -3.12 -8.73 12.23
CA GLU A 218 -3.74 -7.63 12.98
C GLU A 218 -4.66 -6.77 12.10
N ALA A 219 -4.28 -6.58 10.84
CA ALA A 219 -5.05 -5.77 9.91
C ALA A 219 -6.42 -6.41 9.62
N VAL A 220 -6.50 -7.74 9.47
CA VAL A 220 -7.73 -8.48 9.16
C VAL A 220 -8.82 -8.29 10.23
N GLU A 221 -8.45 -8.03 11.48
CA GLU A 221 -9.38 -7.78 12.57
C GLU A 221 -10.32 -6.59 12.33
N ILE A 222 -9.96 -5.67 11.42
CA ILE A 222 -10.84 -4.55 11.02
C ILE A 222 -12.18 -5.01 10.42
N TYR A 223 -12.26 -6.26 9.95
CA TYR A 223 -13.50 -6.86 9.45
C TYR A 223 -14.24 -7.71 10.48
N ALA A 224 -13.71 -7.85 11.70
CA ALA A 224 -14.39 -8.58 12.76
C ALA A 224 -15.70 -7.86 13.14
N SER A 225 -16.80 -8.60 13.07
CA SER A 225 -18.12 -8.09 13.42
C SER A 225 -18.16 -7.70 14.90
N LEU A 226 -18.84 -6.61 15.20
CA LEU A 226 -19.11 -6.18 16.58
C LEU A 226 -20.24 -7.01 17.17
N VAL A 227 -20.17 -7.24 18.49
CA VAL A 227 -21.26 -7.90 19.22
C VAL A 227 -22.42 -6.92 19.38
N GLU A 228 -23.66 -7.40 19.30
CA GLU A 228 -24.82 -6.55 19.53
C GLU A 228 -24.80 -5.96 20.95
N GLY A 229 -25.01 -4.64 21.06
CA GLY A 229 -24.97 -3.92 22.33
C GLY A 229 -23.57 -3.55 22.83
N GLU A 230 -22.50 -3.93 22.11
CA GLU A 230 -21.13 -3.52 22.43
C GLU A 230 -20.97 -1.99 22.32
N LYS A 231 -20.46 -1.35 23.38
CA LYS A 231 -20.16 0.10 23.35
C LYS A 231 -18.89 0.32 22.54
N LEU A 232 -18.93 1.30 21.64
CA LEU A 232 -17.75 1.67 20.86
C LEU A 232 -16.68 2.28 21.79
N PRO A 233 -15.40 1.92 21.62
CA PRO A 233 -14.32 2.43 22.46
C PRO A 233 -14.12 3.93 22.24
N LEU A 234 -14.03 4.66 23.35
CA LEU A 234 -13.72 6.10 23.35
C LEU A 234 -12.21 6.31 23.24
N LYS A 235 -11.83 7.40 22.58
CA LYS A 235 -10.44 7.84 22.45
C LYS A 235 -9.89 8.16 23.83
N LYS A 236 -8.72 7.61 24.14
CA LYS A 236 -7.98 7.99 25.34
C LYS A 236 -7.38 9.38 25.11
N SER A 237 -7.55 10.29 26.06
CA SER A 237 -6.86 11.58 26.04
C SER A 237 -5.38 11.33 26.30
N THR A 238 -4.60 11.23 25.23
CA THR A 238 -3.14 11.16 25.28
C THR A 238 -2.60 12.30 24.44
N ALA A 239 -1.67 13.08 25.01
CA ALA A 239 -0.91 14.08 24.29
C ALA A 239 0.04 13.37 23.31
N GLN A 240 -0.51 12.94 22.17
CA GLN A 240 0.27 12.41 21.07
C GLN A 240 0.70 13.57 20.17
N LEU A 241 1.99 13.58 19.81
CA LEU A 241 2.53 14.49 18.82
C LEU A 241 2.23 13.90 17.43
N SER A 242 1.55 14.67 16.59
CA SER A 242 1.31 14.30 15.20
C SER A 242 2.56 14.51 14.35
N THR A 243 2.82 13.58 13.45
CA THR A 243 3.83 13.63 12.39
C THR A 243 3.30 14.28 11.11
N LEU A 244 1.97 14.41 10.97
CA LEU A 244 1.36 15.16 9.88
C LEU A 244 1.53 16.68 10.07
N PRO A 245 1.59 17.47 8.97
CA PRO A 245 1.70 18.91 9.06
C PRO A 245 0.50 19.52 9.80
N ALA A 246 0.76 20.34 10.81
CA ALA A 246 -0.28 21.17 11.41
C ALA A 246 -0.86 22.11 10.35
N SER A 247 -2.19 22.20 10.26
CA SER A 247 -2.97 23.03 9.31
C SER A 247 -3.29 22.42 7.93
N VAL A 248 -3.69 21.15 7.89
CA VAL A 248 -4.32 20.57 6.69
C VAL A 248 -5.74 21.13 6.54
N ARG A 249 -6.05 21.71 5.36
CA ARG A 249 -7.43 22.11 4.99
C ARG A 249 -8.00 21.13 3.97
N LEU A 250 -9.07 20.45 4.35
CA LEU A 250 -9.77 19.54 3.44
C LEU A 250 -10.83 20.30 2.62
N PRO A 251 -11.04 19.93 1.34
CA PRO A 251 -12.09 20.51 0.53
C PRO A 251 -13.47 20.13 1.09
N GLU A 252 -14.43 21.04 1.00
CA GLU A 252 -15.84 20.70 1.24
C GLU A 252 -16.29 19.65 0.22
N SER A 253 -16.86 18.56 0.72
CA SER A 253 -17.46 17.53 -0.12
C SER A 253 -18.88 17.27 0.37
N GLU A 254 -19.85 17.37 -0.54
CA GLU A 254 -21.25 17.03 -0.24
C GLU A 254 -21.49 15.52 -0.25
N ALA A 255 -20.49 14.71 -0.66
CA ALA A 255 -20.68 13.29 -0.93
C ALA A 255 -20.83 12.42 0.34
N LEU A 256 -20.17 12.78 1.45
CA LEU A 256 -20.11 11.98 2.68
C LEU A 256 -20.17 12.90 3.91
N LEU A 257 -21.02 12.55 4.89
CA LEU A 257 -21.10 13.19 6.20
C LEU A 257 -19.71 13.29 6.88
N LEU A 258 -18.93 12.21 6.83
CA LEU A 258 -17.57 12.20 7.38
C LEU A 258 -16.70 13.31 6.77
N MET A 259 -16.76 13.51 5.44
CA MET A 259 -15.94 14.54 4.78
C MET A 259 -16.41 15.95 5.11
N GLN A 260 -17.72 16.15 5.28
CA GLN A 260 -18.28 17.43 5.72
C GLN A 260 -17.76 17.79 7.12
N LEU A 261 -17.79 16.83 8.05
CA LEU A 261 -17.30 17.02 9.42
C LEU A 261 -15.79 17.27 9.45
N LEU A 262 -15.01 16.51 8.68
CA LEU A 262 -13.55 16.71 8.57
C LEU A 262 -13.21 18.10 8.00
N ALA A 263 -13.91 18.54 6.95
CA ALA A 263 -13.73 19.87 6.38
C ALA A 263 -14.11 20.98 7.38
N GLN A 264 -15.22 20.82 8.11
CA GLN A 264 -15.63 21.76 9.16
C GLN A 264 -14.59 21.84 10.28
N LEU A 265 -14.16 20.70 10.82
CA LEU A 265 -13.17 20.63 11.90
C LEU A 265 -11.82 21.21 11.47
N SER A 266 -11.40 20.97 10.22
CA SER A 266 -10.13 21.50 9.69
C SER A 266 -10.05 23.05 9.67
N ARG A 267 -11.21 23.73 9.79
CA ARG A 267 -11.29 25.20 9.85
C ARG A 267 -11.31 25.74 11.26
N SER A 268 -11.82 24.96 12.21
CA SER A 268 -11.99 25.41 13.60
C SER A 268 -10.84 24.97 14.51
N GLN A 269 -10.16 23.88 14.19
CA GLN A 269 -9.13 23.29 15.04
C GLN A 269 -8.10 22.50 14.22
N ASP A 270 -7.02 22.10 14.90
CA ASP A 270 -6.09 21.11 14.36
C ASP A 270 -6.76 19.73 14.29
N ILE A 271 -6.71 19.12 13.11
CA ILE A 271 -7.27 17.78 12.84
C ILE A 271 -6.20 16.74 12.56
N SER A 272 -4.91 17.05 12.81
CA SER A 272 -3.81 16.17 12.41
C SER A 272 -3.90 14.77 13.04
N LEU A 273 -4.22 14.67 14.35
CA LEU A 273 -4.46 13.37 15.01
C LEU A 273 -5.62 12.58 14.39
N LEU A 274 -6.67 13.28 13.94
CA LEU A 274 -7.82 12.64 13.30
C LEU A 274 -7.47 12.15 11.88
N LEU A 275 -6.59 12.87 11.17
CA LEU A 275 -6.05 12.43 9.88
C LEU A 275 -5.09 11.27 10.02
N GLU A 276 -4.27 11.23 11.07
CA GLU A 276 -3.42 10.07 11.41
C GLU A 276 -4.26 8.84 11.72
N GLU A 277 -5.33 9.01 12.48
CA GLU A 277 -6.28 7.95 12.74
C GLU A 277 -6.95 7.46 11.43
N LEU A 278 -7.36 8.38 10.55
CA LEU A 278 -7.94 8.02 9.27
C LEU A 278 -6.94 7.30 8.36
N PHE A 279 -5.69 7.76 8.35
CA PHE A 279 -4.56 7.12 7.65
C PHE A 279 -4.32 5.70 8.17
N PHE A 280 -4.32 5.53 9.49
CA PHE A 280 -4.20 4.23 10.14
C PHE A 280 -5.32 3.28 9.69
N VAL A 281 -6.59 3.73 9.69
CA VAL A 281 -7.72 2.90 9.22
C VAL A 281 -7.60 2.57 7.73
N CYS A 282 -7.20 3.54 6.89
CA CYS A 282 -6.95 3.29 5.46
C CYS A 282 -5.87 2.23 5.26
N ASN A 283 -4.71 2.37 5.91
CA ASN A 283 -3.61 1.42 5.79
C ASN A 283 -3.98 0.03 6.33
N LYS A 284 -4.74 -0.04 7.43
CA LYS A 284 -5.26 -1.30 7.97
C LYS A 284 -6.16 -2.00 6.95
N ILE A 285 -7.05 -1.26 6.26
CA ILE A 285 -7.92 -1.81 5.20
C ILE A 285 -7.10 -2.26 3.99
N LEU A 286 -6.15 -1.45 3.51
CA LEU A 286 -5.29 -1.78 2.37
C LEU A 286 -4.50 -3.06 2.63
N THR A 287 -3.91 -3.17 3.83
CA THR A 287 -3.18 -4.35 4.29
C THR A 287 -4.09 -5.57 4.35
N ALA A 288 -5.26 -5.45 4.99
CA ALA A 288 -6.22 -6.55 5.13
C ALA A 288 -6.79 -7.04 3.79
N ASP A 289 -6.94 -6.13 2.82
CA ASP A 289 -7.37 -6.44 1.45
C ASP A 289 -6.20 -6.88 0.54
N ARG A 290 -4.95 -6.86 1.04
CA ARG A 290 -3.72 -7.17 0.29
C ARG A 290 -3.57 -6.31 -0.96
N VAL A 291 -3.92 -5.04 -0.83
CA VAL A 291 -3.69 -4.05 -1.88
C VAL A 291 -2.20 -3.73 -1.89
N SER A 292 -1.55 -3.92 -3.04
CA SER A 292 -0.18 -3.46 -3.24
C SER A 292 -0.15 -1.92 -3.14
N PRO A 293 0.67 -1.34 -2.25
CA PRO A 293 0.88 0.11 -2.21
C PRO A 293 1.38 0.66 -3.55
N GLY A 294 2.06 -0.18 -4.35
CA GLY A 294 2.57 0.17 -5.69
C GLY A 294 1.49 0.33 -6.76
N GLU A 295 0.22 0.15 -6.44
CA GLU A 295 -0.91 0.35 -7.36
C GLU A 295 -1.80 1.53 -6.91
N PRO A 296 -1.46 2.79 -7.26
CA PRO A 296 -2.18 3.97 -6.81
C PRO A 296 -3.70 3.96 -7.08
N LYS A 297 -4.14 3.29 -8.15
CA LYS A 297 -5.58 3.13 -8.47
C LYS A 297 -6.30 2.24 -7.45
N LEU A 298 -5.66 1.14 -7.02
CA LEU A 298 -6.21 0.26 -6.00
C LEU A 298 -6.16 0.92 -4.61
N VAL A 299 -5.11 1.68 -4.33
CA VAL A 299 -4.99 2.45 -3.09
C VAL A 299 -6.13 3.45 -2.94
N ARG A 300 -6.41 4.27 -3.96
CA ARG A 300 -7.58 5.17 -3.99
C ARG A 300 -8.90 4.43 -3.78
N ARG A 301 -9.06 3.25 -4.37
CA ARG A 301 -10.26 2.41 -4.15
C ARG A 301 -10.37 1.92 -2.71
N GLY A 302 -9.26 1.56 -2.07
CA GLY A 302 -9.19 1.18 -0.66
C GLY A 302 -9.50 2.36 0.27
N ILE A 303 -8.97 3.55 -0.01
CA ILE A 303 -9.33 4.79 0.69
C ILE A 303 -10.84 5.05 0.57
N ARG A 304 -11.41 4.94 -0.65
CA ARG A 304 -12.86 5.10 -0.84
C ARG A 304 -13.66 4.10 0.01
N LYS A 305 -13.21 2.84 0.10
CA LYS A 305 -13.83 1.82 0.94
C LYS A 305 -13.78 2.23 2.42
N ALA A 306 -12.63 2.70 2.91
CA ALA A 306 -12.48 3.20 4.27
C ALA A 306 -13.47 4.34 4.56
N LEU A 307 -13.50 5.37 3.71
CA LEU A 307 -14.37 6.52 3.89
C LEU A 307 -15.84 6.15 3.88
N THR A 308 -16.28 5.35 2.92
CA THR A 308 -17.69 4.93 2.81
C THR A 308 -18.11 4.03 3.97
N GLY A 309 -17.23 3.11 4.41
CA GLY A 309 -17.49 2.25 5.56
C GLY A 309 -17.54 3.02 6.89
N ILE A 310 -16.59 3.93 7.13
CA ILE A 310 -16.61 4.82 8.30
C ILE A 310 -17.86 5.69 8.27
N ASN A 311 -18.18 6.29 7.12
CA ASN A 311 -19.37 7.13 6.96
C ASN A 311 -20.66 6.36 7.25
N LEU A 312 -20.77 5.12 6.75
CA LEU A 312 -21.92 4.25 7.03
C LEU A 312 -22.06 3.97 8.53
N GLY A 313 -20.96 3.62 9.21
CA GLY A 313 -20.98 3.39 10.65
C GLY A 313 -21.34 4.63 11.45
N LEU A 314 -20.79 5.79 11.07
CA LEU A 314 -21.09 7.07 11.69
C LEU A 314 -22.56 7.46 11.51
N ASP A 315 -23.11 7.27 10.31
CA ASP A 315 -24.53 7.52 10.02
C ASP A 315 -25.45 6.60 10.84
N LEU A 316 -25.11 5.30 10.94
CA LEU A 316 -25.83 4.34 11.78
C LEU A 316 -25.78 4.71 13.27
N TRP A 317 -24.63 5.16 13.77
CA TRP A 317 -24.43 5.48 15.18
C TRP A 317 -25.03 6.82 15.58
N SER A 318 -24.97 7.82 14.69
CA SER A 318 -25.51 9.16 14.95
C SER A 318 -27.03 9.23 14.81
N GLU A 319 -27.66 8.25 14.17
CA GLU A 319 -29.12 8.21 13.90
C GLU A 319 -29.60 9.47 13.15
N GLY A 320 -28.75 10.01 12.27
CA GLY A 320 -29.04 11.24 11.52
C GLY A 320 -28.97 12.53 12.34
N LYS A 321 -28.47 12.50 13.58
CA LYS A 321 -28.29 13.69 14.44
C LYS A 321 -26.90 14.30 14.22
N PRO A 322 -26.77 15.53 13.70
CA PRO A 322 -25.48 16.11 13.32
C PRO A 322 -24.55 16.34 14.52
N GLU A 323 -25.10 16.78 15.65
CA GLU A 323 -24.32 17.00 16.89
C GLU A 323 -23.68 15.73 17.41
N ARG A 324 -24.42 14.60 17.36
CA ARG A 324 -23.87 13.29 17.68
C ARG A 324 -22.76 12.91 16.70
N ALA A 325 -22.97 13.07 15.41
CA ALA A 325 -21.95 12.71 14.42
C ALA A 325 -20.63 13.48 14.66
N LEU A 326 -20.71 14.77 14.98
CA LEU A 326 -19.55 15.59 15.34
C LEU A 326 -18.83 15.06 16.59
N ALA A 327 -19.58 14.83 17.69
CA ALA A 327 -19.03 14.28 18.93
C ALA A 327 -18.41 12.88 18.68
N GLY A 328 -19.05 12.04 17.87
CA GLY A 328 -18.56 10.71 17.53
C GLY A 328 -17.20 10.75 16.85
N VAL A 329 -16.98 11.64 15.87
CA VAL A 329 -15.68 11.80 15.21
C VAL A 329 -14.58 12.27 16.16
N GLN A 330 -14.93 13.08 17.17
CA GLN A 330 -13.99 13.59 18.17
C GLN A 330 -13.68 12.57 19.28
N GLU A 331 -14.67 11.79 19.72
CA GLU A 331 -14.59 10.98 20.93
C GLU A 331 -14.47 9.47 20.69
N VAL A 332 -14.89 8.95 19.53
CA VAL A 332 -14.89 7.50 19.23
C VAL A 332 -13.85 7.19 18.15
N TYR A 333 -13.17 6.04 18.28
CA TYR A 333 -12.20 5.64 17.25
C TYR A 333 -12.87 5.36 15.88
N LEU A 334 -12.35 5.91 14.78
CA LEU A 334 -12.86 5.77 13.41
C LEU A 334 -12.94 4.31 12.94
N GLN A 335 -11.99 3.47 13.35
CA GLN A 335 -12.05 2.03 13.07
C GLN A 335 -13.32 1.37 13.60
N SER A 336 -13.87 1.89 14.71
CA SER A 336 -15.09 1.38 15.33
C SER A 336 -16.31 1.65 14.46
N PHE A 337 -16.39 2.83 13.84
CA PHE A 337 -17.42 3.13 12.86
C PHE A 337 -17.28 2.25 11.62
N PHE A 338 -16.07 2.06 11.09
CA PHE A 338 -15.87 1.12 9.98
C PHE A 338 -16.35 -0.30 10.31
N ARG A 339 -16.01 -0.82 11.49
CA ARG A 339 -16.46 -2.14 11.98
C ARG A 339 -17.98 -2.21 12.15
N LEU A 340 -18.61 -1.14 12.65
CA LEU A 340 -20.07 -1.06 12.77
C LEU A 340 -20.75 -1.13 11.39
N GLY A 341 -20.25 -0.38 10.41
CA GLY A 341 -20.70 -0.44 9.02
C GLY A 341 -20.52 -1.86 8.44
N CYS A 342 -19.35 -2.47 8.62
CA CYS A 342 -19.08 -3.84 8.20
C CYS A 342 -20.04 -4.86 8.81
N THR A 343 -20.32 -4.74 10.11
CA THR A 343 -21.25 -5.61 10.83
C THR A 343 -22.64 -5.54 10.22
N ARG A 344 -23.11 -4.33 9.87
CA ARG A 344 -24.40 -4.15 9.22
C ARG A 344 -24.44 -4.73 7.81
N LEU A 345 -23.37 -4.56 7.04
CA LEU A 345 -23.24 -5.15 5.70
C LEU A 345 -23.15 -6.68 5.75
N ALA A 346 -22.47 -7.25 6.74
CA ALA A 346 -22.40 -8.69 6.95
C ALA A 346 -23.80 -9.31 7.14
N LYS A 347 -24.70 -8.62 7.88
CA LYS A 347 -26.11 -9.04 8.01
C LYS A 347 -26.84 -9.06 6.65
N LEU A 348 -26.58 -8.08 5.77
CA LEU A 348 -27.13 -8.10 4.40
C LEU A 348 -26.59 -9.27 3.59
N ARG A 349 -25.28 -9.57 3.70
CA ARG A 349 -24.66 -10.70 3.02
C ARG A 349 -25.33 -12.02 3.43
N VAL A 350 -25.49 -12.26 4.73
CA VAL A 350 -26.15 -13.46 5.27
C VAL A 350 -27.59 -13.59 4.73
N LYS A 351 -28.34 -12.49 4.65
CA LYS A 351 -29.69 -12.50 4.04
C LYS A 351 -29.64 -12.84 2.54
N ALA A 352 -28.69 -12.25 1.80
CA ALA A 352 -28.52 -12.51 0.37
C ALA A 352 -28.03 -13.94 0.06
N ASP A 353 -27.23 -14.54 0.94
CA ASP A 353 -26.75 -15.93 0.81
C ASP A 353 -27.90 -16.94 0.90
N ARG A 354 -29.00 -16.61 1.60
CA ARG A 354 -30.19 -17.47 1.71
C ARG A 354 -31.08 -17.48 0.46
N ILE A 355 -30.92 -16.53 -0.45
CA ILE A 355 -31.78 -16.43 -1.64
C ILE A 355 -31.29 -17.41 -2.71
N THR A 356 -32.10 -18.40 -3.06
CA THR A 356 -31.81 -19.37 -4.12
C THR A 356 -32.86 -19.28 -5.23
N GLY A 357 -32.50 -19.68 -6.44
CA GLY A 357 -33.40 -19.68 -7.61
C GLY A 357 -33.01 -18.66 -8.67
N ASP A 358 -33.65 -18.79 -9.83
CA ASP A 358 -33.38 -17.92 -10.97
C ASP A 358 -34.07 -16.56 -10.78
N GLN A 359 -33.35 -15.50 -11.07
CA GLN A 359 -33.77 -14.13 -10.79
C GLN A 359 -33.60 -13.28 -12.04
N SER A 360 -34.35 -12.17 -12.12
CA SER A 360 -34.11 -11.21 -13.20
C SER A 360 -32.63 -10.77 -13.21
N PRO A 361 -32.04 -10.45 -14.37
CA PRO A 361 -30.62 -10.08 -14.46
C PRO A 361 -30.21 -8.97 -13.48
N GLU A 362 -31.09 -8.00 -13.25
CA GLU A 362 -30.87 -6.89 -12.30
C GLU A 362 -30.87 -7.35 -10.85
N THR A 363 -31.80 -8.23 -10.47
CA THR A 363 -31.88 -8.80 -9.12
C THR A 363 -30.71 -9.75 -8.86
N ALA A 364 -30.34 -10.56 -9.85
CA ALA A 364 -29.13 -11.40 -9.79
C ALA A 364 -27.86 -10.57 -9.62
N ALA A 365 -27.74 -9.43 -10.31
CA ALA A 365 -26.64 -8.48 -10.10
C ALA A 365 -26.64 -7.91 -8.68
N PHE A 366 -27.79 -7.44 -8.19
CA PHE A 366 -27.92 -6.92 -6.82
C PHE A 366 -27.49 -7.95 -5.76
N ILE A 367 -28.00 -9.19 -5.84
CA ILE A 367 -27.64 -10.28 -4.93
C ILE A 367 -26.14 -10.58 -5.02
N ARG A 368 -25.57 -10.67 -6.23
CA ARG A 368 -24.14 -10.89 -6.44
C ARG A 368 -23.27 -9.82 -5.80
N GLY A 369 -23.73 -8.56 -5.80
CA GLY A 369 -23.05 -7.46 -5.10
C GLY A 369 -23.03 -7.66 -3.59
N LEU A 370 -24.17 -8.06 -3.03
CA LEU A 370 -24.30 -8.31 -1.60
C LEU A 370 -23.51 -9.54 -1.12
N ARG A 371 -23.32 -10.55 -1.98
CA ARG A 371 -22.53 -11.76 -1.69
C ARG A 371 -21.02 -11.57 -1.66
N ARG A 372 -20.51 -10.41 -2.08
CA ARG A 372 -19.06 -10.15 -2.04
C ARG A 372 -18.54 -10.15 -0.61
N LYS A 373 -17.23 -10.42 -0.42
CA LYS A 373 -16.56 -10.37 0.88
C LYS A 373 -16.88 -9.08 1.63
N TYR A 374 -16.81 -7.95 0.93
CA TYR A 374 -17.35 -6.66 1.35
C TYR A 374 -18.54 -6.30 0.44
N PRO A 375 -19.78 -6.30 0.94
CA PRO A 375 -20.98 -6.05 0.14
C PRO A 375 -20.93 -4.71 -0.61
N VAL A 376 -21.39 -4.73 -1.86
CA VAL A 376 -21.50 -3.55 -2.73
C VAL A 376 -22.89 -3.47 -3.33
N GLN A 377 -23.35 -2.26 -3.62
CA GLN A 377 -24.60 -2.05 -4.34
C GLN A 377 -24.32 -2.00 -5.84
N SER A 378 -25.15 -2.69 -6.62
CA SER A 378 -25.21 -2.52 -8.07
C SER A 378 -26.12 -1.35 -8.43
N TRP A 379 -25.76 -0.59 -9.46
CA TRP A 379 -26.71 0.30 -10.14
C TRP A 379 -26.54 0.21 -11.65
N LEU A 380 -27.65 0.45 -12.34
CA LEU A 380 -27.73 0.62 -13.79
C LEU A 380 -28.19 2.06 -14.03
N PRO A 381 -27.39 2.91 -14.71
CA PRO A 381 -27.81 4.26 -15.03
C PRO A 381 -29.05 4.28 -15.92
N GLU A 382 -29.08 3.38 -16.90
CA GLU A 382 -30.14 3.24 -17.90
C GLU A 382 -30.36 1.75 -18.23
N PRO A 383 -31.56 1.34 -18.67
CA PRO A 383 -31.82 -0.02 -19.15
C PRO A 383 -30.88 -0.38 -20.31
N GLY A 384 -30.12 -1.48 -20.17
CA GLY A 384 -29.13 -1.93 -21.16
C GLY A 384 -27.73 -1.32 -21.02
N ALA A 385 -27.52 -0.38 -20.10
CA ALA A 385 -26.19 0.16 -19.81
C ALA A 385 -25.28 -0.85 -19.08
N ARG A 386 -23.98 -0.54 -18.99
CA ARG A 386 -23.04 -1.35 -18.21
C ARG A 386 -23.42 -1.32 -16.73
N LEU A 387 -23.31 -2.48 -16.09
CA LEU A 387 -23.54 -2.62 -14.65
C LEU A 387 -22.40 -1.97 -13.86
N HIS A 388 -22.75 -1.06 -12.94
CA HIS A 388 -21.78 -0.40 -12.08
C HIS A 388 -21.93 -0.85 -10.62
N TRP A 389 -20.83 -0.76 -9.87
CA TRP A 389 -20.75 -1.16 -8.47
C TRP A 389 -20.19 -0.04 -7.61
N ARG A 390 -20.84 0.24 -6.48
CA ARG A 390 -20.35 1.19 -5.47
C ARG A 390 -20.47 0.60 -4.07
N PHE A 391 -19.65 1.12 -3.16
CA PHE A 391 -19.78 0.82 -1.74
C PHE A 391 -21.04 1.48 -1.18
N PHE A 392 -21.64 0.84 -0.18
CA PHE A 392 -22.66 1.47 0.66
C PHE A 392 -22.02 2.57 1.49
N SER A 393 -22.68 3.72 1.59
CA SER A 393 -22.20 4.84 2.39
C SER A 393 -23.19 5.32 3.45
N THR A 394 -24.47 4.96 3.37
CA THR A 394 -25.50 5.44 4.32
C THR A 394 -26.43 4.34 4.83
N SER A 395 -27.00 4.56 6.02
CA SER A 395 -28.02 3.73 6.65
C SER A 395 -29.26 3.57 5.76
N LYS A 396 -29.70 4.65 5.11
CA LYS A 396 -30.84 4.65 4.16
C LYS A 396 -30.62 3.70 2.99
N GLU A 397 -29.41 3.63 2.43
CA GLU A 397 -29.08 2.70 1.35
C GLU A 397 -29.15 1.24 1.82
N VAL A 398 -28.65 0.97 3.03
CA VAL A 398 -28.71 -0.35 3.66
C VAL A 398 -30.15 -0.77 3.93
N GLU A 399 -31.00 0.13 4.44
CA GLU A 399 -32.42 -0.12 4.67
C GLU A 399 -33.16 -0.39 3.36
N LYS A 400 -32.89 0.38 2.31
CA LYS A 400 -33.45 0.15 0.98
C LYS A 400 -33.03 -1.22 0.43
N ALA A 401 -31.77 -1.60 0.60
CA ALA A 401 -31.28 -2.92 0.20
C ALA A 401 -31.95 -4.05 1.01
N GLN A 402 -32.16 -3.84 2.32
CA GLN A 402 -32.86 -4.80 3.17
C GLN A 402 -34.32 -4.99 2.72
N LYS A 403 -35.06 -3.90 2.52
CA LYS A 403 -36.45 -3.95 2.02
C LYS A 403 -36.53 -4.66 0.66
N ARG A 404 -35.56 -4.41 -0.22
CA ARG A 404 -35.46 -5.09 -1.51
C ARG A 404 -35.24 -6.60 -1.35
N LEU A 405 -34.38 -7.03 -0.41
CA LEU A 405 -34.18 -8.45 -0.13
C LEU A 405 -35.45 -9.11 0.43
N GLU A 406 -36.15 -8.42 1.32
CA GLU A 406 -37.41 -8.89 1.93
C GLU A 406 -38.54 -9.02 0.91
N ALA A 407 -38.50 -8.25 -0.19
CA ALA A 407 -39.45 -8.39 -1.30
C ALA A 407 -39.10 -9.50 -2.30
N ILE A 408 -37.89 -10.08 -2.22
CA ILE A 408 -37.42 -11.18 -3.09
C ILE A 408 -37.62 -12.54 -2.40
N GLN A 409 -37.56 -12.55 -1.06
CA GLN A 409 -37.91 -13.70 -0.22
C GLN A 409 -39.42 -13.97 -0.28
#